data_AF-A0A5R9EAJ7-F1
#
_entry.id   AF-A0A5R9EAJ7-F1
#
_cell.length_a   1.000
_cell.length_b   1.000
_cell.length_c   1.000
_cell.angle_alpha   90.00
_cell.angle_beta   90.00
_cell.angle_gamma   90.00
#
_symmetry.space_group_name_H-M   'P 1'
#
loop_
_entity.id
_entity.type
_entity.pdbx_description
1 polymer ?
#
loop_
_entity_poly.entity_id
_entity_poly.type
_entity_poly.pdbx_seq_one_letter_code
_entity_poly.pdbx_strand_id
1 'polypeptide(L)'
;MPNWLIALLVAVVTALTTTLVTSLTILPRLEARNRKIQAGHQDRERYGQAVLTILTCSARLTNLVIPDEASPTVREALIGEGERWRQKIDTATKDLADSIAPLSYIWFLKDVALRFALVSRLVWISERSESAKLAALLDLSGAAQGLFFAAWWRRPKRAKCMRQLVQLTDDLEAHRR
;
A
#
# COMPACT_ATOMS: atom_id res chain seq x y z
N MET A 1 -1.27 27.43 61.68
CA MET A 1 -0.78 26.22 60.99
C MET A 1 0.54 26.55 60.32
N PRO A 2 1.56 25.69 60.36
CA PRO A 2 2.86 26.02 59.80
C PRO A 2 2.78 26.10 58.27
N ASN A 3 3.29 27.18 57.68
CA ASN A 3 3.13 27.55 56.27
C ASN A 3 3.56 26.46 55.28
N TRP A 4 4.45 25.55 55.69
CA TRP A 4 4.91 24.43 54.85
C TRP A 4 3.80 23.37 54.60
N LEU A 5 2.87 23.16 55.55
CA LEU A 5 1.75 22.23 55.38
C LEU A 5 0.75 22.75 54.35
N ILE A 6 0.51 24.06 54.32
CA ILE A 6 -0.39 24.70 53.34
C ILE A 6 0.23 24.61 51.93
N ALA A 7 1.54 24.87 51.81
CA ALA A 7 2.25 24.73 50.54
C ALA A 7 2.22 23.28 50.01
N LEU A 8 2.42 22.29 50.90
CA LEU A 8 2.32 20.87 50.55
C LEU A 8 0.91 20.52 50.03
N LEU A 9 -0.13 20.97 50.73
CA LEU A 9 -1.51 20.68 50.37
C LEU A 9 -1.90 21.31 49.03
N VAL A 10 -1.50 22.57 48.79
CA VAL A 10 -1.70 23.25 47.51
C VAL A 10 -0.96 22.51 46.38
N ALA A 11 0.28 22.07 46.60
CA ALA A 11 1.03 21.31 45.61
C ALA A 11 0.35 19.98 45.25
N VAL A 12 -0.10 19.22 46.25
CA VAL A 12 -0.81 17.95 46.05
C VAL A 12 -2.12 18.16 45.29
N VAL A 13 -2.93 19.14 45.69
CA VAL A 13 -4.21 19.45 45.03
C VAL A 13 -3.98 19.93 43.59
N THR A 14 -2.98 20.78 43.36
CA THR A 14 -2.63 21.27 42.02
C THR A 14 -2.16 20.13 41.12
N ALA A 15 -1.33 19.23 41.64
CA ALA A 15 -0.86 18.05 40.90
C ALA A 15 -2.05 17.13 40.53
N LEU A 16 -2.90 16.76 41.50
CA LEU A 16 -4.07 15.92 41.24
C LEU A 16 -5.03 16.56 40.23
N THR A 17 -5.29 17.86 40.35
CA THR A 17 -6.16 18.60 39.43
C THR A 17 -5.57 18.63 38.03
N THR A 18 -4.26 18.91 37.90
CA THR A 18 -3.57 18.94 36.60
C THR A 18 -3.59 17.55 35.95
N THR A 19 -3.35 16.48 36.72
CA THR A 19 -3.41 15.11 36.22
C THR A 19 -4.82 14.73 35.77
N LEU A 20 -5.85 15.04 36.56
CA LEU A 20 -7.26 14.79 36.21
C LEU A 20 -7.69 15.55 34.95
N VAL A 21 -7.35 16.83 34.86
CA VAL A 21 -7.67 17.64 33.67
C VAL A 21 -6.95 17.09 32.44
N THR A 22 -5.68 16.73 32.58
CA THR A 22 -4.88 16.18 31.47
C THR A 22 -5.41 14.81 31.01
N SER A 23 -5.73 13.92 31.94
CA SER A 23 -6.23 12.58 31.64
C SER A 23 -7.64 12.61 31.03
N LEU A 24 -8.51 13.52 31.47
CA LEU A 24 -9.89 13.60 30.99
C LEU A 24 -10.04 14.40 29.69
N THR A 25 -9.18 15.38 29.44
CA THR A 25 -9.39 16.32 28.30
C THR A 25 -8.36 16.19 27.19
N ILE A 26 -7.09 15.90 27.52
CA ILE A 26 -5.98 15.90 26.55
C ILE A 26 -5.71 14.47 26.06
N LEU A 27 -5.61 13.52 26.99
CA LEU A 27 -5.30 12.13 26.68
C LEU A 27 -6.26 11.50 25.65
N PRO A 28 -7.61 11.60 25.74
CA PRO A 28 -8.50 10.99 24.75
C PRO A 28 -8.32 11.57 23.34
N ARG A 29 -7.99 12.86 23.23
CA ARG A 29 -7.70 13.50 21.94
C ARG A 29 -6.38 13.01 21.36
N LEU A 30 -5.35 12.85 22.19
CA LEU A 30 -4.06 12.31 21.77
C LEU A 30 -4.19 10.84 21.33
N GLU A 31 -4.93 10.03 22.09
CA GLU A 31 -5.21 8.65 21.73
C GLU A 31 -5.97 8.55 20.41
N ALA A 32 -7.03 9.36 20.22
CA ALA A 32 -7.78 9.38 18.97
C ALA A 32 -6.90 9.79 17.79
N ARG A 33 -6.00 10.78 17.96
CA ARG A 33 -5.06 11.19 16.93
C ARG A 33 -4.02 10.10 16.64
N ASN A 34 -3.50 9.44 17.67
CA ASN A 34 -2.56 8.34 17.51
C ASN A 34 -3.20 7.17 16.77
N ARG A 35 -4.44 6.79 17.11
CA ARG A 35 -5.21 5.76 16.40
C ARG A 35 -5.39 6.10 14.92
N LYS A 36 -5.71 7.36 14.59
CA LYS A 36 -5.81 7.80 13.18
C LYS A 36 -4.49 7.69 12.42
N ILE A 37 -3.39 8.09 13.05
CA ILE A 37 -2.06 8.00 12.45
C ILE A 37 -1.67 6.53 12.23
N GLN A 38 -1.90 5.68 13.23
CA GLN A 38 -1.66 4.24 13.14
C GLN A 38 -2.50 3.59 12.03
N ALA A 39 -3.79 3.92 11.94
CA ALA A 39 -4.65 3.45 10.85
C ALA A 39 -4.09 3.85 9.47
N GLY A 40 -3.66 5.11 9.30
CA GLY A 40 -3.04 5.55 8.05
C GLY A 40 -1.74 4.81 7.70
N HIS A 41 -0.93 4.43 8.70
CA HIS A 41 0.26 3.60 8.47
C HIS A 41 -0.10 2.16 8.09
N GLN A 42 -1.10 1.57 8.72
CA GLN A 42 -1.60 0.23 8.38
C GLN A 42 -2.17 0.20 6.96
N ASP A 43 -2.95 1.20 6.58
CA ASP A 43 -3.47 1.37 5.22
C ASP A 43 -2.34 1.48 4.19
N ARG A 44 -1.32 2.30 4.48
CA ARG A 44 -0.14 2.43 3.63
C ARG A 44 0.59 1.10 3.46
N GLU A 45 0.79 0.37 4.56
CA GLU A 45 1.49 -0.91 4.54
C GLU A 45 0.71 -1.93 3.72
N ARG A 46 -0.61 -2.06 3.95
CA ARG A 46 -1.47 -2.97 3.19
C ARG A 46 -1.46 -2.65 1.70
N TYR A 47 -1.61 -1.37 1.35
CA TYR A 47 -1.53 -0.93 -0.04
C TYR A 47 -0.15 -1.23 -0.66
N GLY A 48 0.92 -0.95 0.06
CA GLY A 48 2.29 -1.24 -0.41
C GLY A 48 2.57 -2.73 -0.60
N GLN A 49 2.07 -3.57 0.31
CA GLN A 49 2.18 -5.02 0.19
C GLN A 49 1.44 -5.57 -1.03
N ALA A 50 0.26 -5.03 -1.35
CA ALA A 50 -0.48 -5.41 -2.53
C ALA A 50 0.26 -4.99 -3.82
N VAL A 51 0.77 -3.75 -3.90
CA VAL A 51 1.61 -3.29 -5.03
C VAL A 51 2.84 -4.18 -5.20
N LEU A 52 3.55 -4.49 -4.11
CA LEU A 52 4.76 -5.30 -4.14
C LEU A 52 4.45 -6.75 -4.53
N THR A 53 3.31 -7.29 -4.10
CA THR A 53 2.86 -8.64 -4.47
C THR A 53 2.56 -8.72 -5.96
N ILE A 54 1.87 -7.74 -6.53
CA ILE A 54 1.64 -7.67 -7.98
C ILE A 54 2.97 -7.61 -8.72
N LEU A 55 3.88 -6.71 -8.30
CA LEU A 55 5.19 -6.54 -8.94
C LEU A 55 6.00 -7.85 -8.92
N THR A 56 6.14 -8.45 -7.76
CA THR A 56 6.99 -9.64 -7.57
C THR A 56 6.39 -10.89 -8.19
N CYS A 57 5.07 -11.10 -8.09
CA CYS A 57 4.42 -12.25 -8.72
C CYS A 57 4.39 -12.12 -10.24
N SER A 58 4.17 -10.91 -10.77
CA SER A 58 4.25 -10.68 -12.22
C SER A 58 5.67 -10.95 -12.73
N ALA A 59 6.69 -10.44 -12.03
CA ALA A 59 8.08 -10.72 -12.38
C ALA A 59 8.40 -12.23 -12.35
N ARG A 60 7.93 -12.95 -11.34
CA ARG A 60 8.15 -14.40 -11.22
C ARG A 60 7.46 -15.19 -12.33
N LEU A 61 6.22 -14.86 -12.65
CA LEU A 61 5.48 -15.52 -13.73
C LEU A 61 6.12 -15.24 -15.10
N THR A 62 6.52 -14.00 -15.37
CA THR A 62 7.21 -13.64 -16.63
C THR A 62 8.53 -14.40 -16.80
N ASN A 63 9.23 -14.70 -15.70
CA ASN A 63 10.52 -15.40 -15.73
C ASN A 63 10.40 -16.90 -15.39
N LEU A 64 9.20 -17.45 -15.25
CA LEU A 64 9.01 -18.86 -14.92
C LEU A 64 9.34 -19.70 -16.15
N VAL A 65 10.46 -20.42 -16.08
CA VAL A 65 10.86 -21.41 -17.09
C VAL A 65 10.75 -22.79 -16.46
N ILE A 66 10.00 -23.68 -17.11
CA ILE A 66 9.90 -25.09 -16.71
C ILE A 66 10.91 -25.86 -17.56
N PRO A 67 11.98 -26.42 -16.98
CA PRO A 67 12.98 -27.16 -17.75
C PRO A 67 12.38 -28.39 -18.43
N ASP A 68 12.80 -28.67 -19.67
CA ASP A 68 12.31 -29.84 -20.40
C ASP A 68 12.74 -31.16 -19.74
N GLU A 69 13.92 -31.18 -19.13
CA GLU A 69 14.48 -32.32 -18.40
C GLU A 69 13.90 -32.50 -16.99
N ALA A 70 13.00 -31.61 -16.54
CA ALA A 70 12.42 -31.71 -15.21
C ALA A 70 11.56 -32.98 -15.08
N SER A 71 11.71 -33.68 -13.94
CA SER A 71 10.87 -34.83 -13.62
C SER A 71 9.39 -34.43 -13.57
N PRO A 72 8.45 -35.37 -13.81
CA PRO A 72 7.02 -35.07 -13.78
C PRO A 72 6.57 -34.38 -12.48
N THR A 73 7.09 -34.83 -11.34
CA THR A 73 6.81 -34.25 -10.02
C THR A 73 7.29 -32.80 -9.89
N VAL A 74 8.49 -32.49 -10.39
CA VAL A 74 9.03 -31.11 -10.35
C VAL A 74 8.24 -30.21 -11.30
N ARG A 75 7.88 -30.70 -12.48
CA ARG A 75 7.05 -30.00 -13.45
C ARG A 75 5.69 -29.63 -12.86
N GLU A 76 5.02 -30.59 -12.22
CA GLU A 76 3.75 -30.37 -11.56
C GLU A 76 3.86 -29.35 -10.42
N ALA A 77 4.90 -29.43 -9.60
CA ALA A 77 5.15 -28.47 -8.54
C ALA A 77 5.36 -27.04 -9.08
N LEU A 78 6.11 -26.87 -10.18
CA LEU A 78 6.32 -25.56 -10.83
C LEU A 78 5.03 -24.99 -11.42
N ILE A 79 4.17 -25.83 -12.01
CA ILE A 79 2.85 -25.41 -12.48
C ILE A 79 1.99 -24.93 -11.31
N GLY A 80 1.96 -25.69 -10.21
CA GLY A 80 1.26 -25.30 -8.99
C GLY A 80 1.79 -23.99 -8.39
N GLU A 81 3.09 -23.77 -8.46
CA GLU A 81 3.73 -22.54 -8.01
C GLU A 81 3.28 -21.31 -8.82
N GLY A 82 3.19 -21.49 -10.15
CA GLY A 82 2.65 -20.50 -11.08
C GLY A 82 1.19 -20.16 -10.78
N GLU A 83 0.34 -21.17 -10.58
CA GLU A 83 -1.07 -20.94 -10.26
C GLU A 83 -1.25 -20.18 -8.95
N ARG A 84 -0.46 -20.54 -7.93
CA ARG A 84 -0.46 -19.81 -6.65
C ARG A 84 -0.04 -18.35 -6.82
N TRP A 85 0.91 -18.04 -7.70
CA TRP A 85 1.27 -16.65 -7.99
C TRP A 85 0.15 -15.89 -8.71
N ARG A 86 -0.57 -16.52 -9.64
CA ARG A 86 -1.75 -15.90 -10.27
C ARG A 86 -2.83 -15.57 -9.25
N GLN A 87 -3.11 -16.50 -8.34
CA GLN A 87 -4.08 -16.28 -7.26
C GLN A 87 -3.67 -15.11 -6.36
N LYS A 88 -2.36 -14.97 -6.07
CA LYS A 88 -1.84 -13.82 -5.30
C LYS A 88 -2.02 -12.50 -6.04
N ILE A 89 -1.83 -12.46 -7.36
CA ILE A 89 -2.11 -11.27 -8.18
C ILE A 89 -3.60 -10.94 -8.16
N ASP A 90 -4.48 -11.94 -8.34
CA ASP A 90 -5.92 -11.72 -8.29
C ASP A 90 -6.36 -11.13 -6.95
N THR A 91 -5.87 -11.69 -5.85
CA THR A 91 -6.17 -11.21 -4.49
C THR A 91 -5.62 -9.80 -4.29
N ALA A 92 -4.37 -9.54 -4.66
CA ALA A 92 -3.74 -8.23 -4.49
C ALA A 92 -4.41 -7.13 -5.33
N THR A 93 -4.86 -7.44 -6.56
CA THR A 93 -5.59 -6.47 -7.39
C THR A 93 -6.98 -6.15 -6.85
N LYS A 94 -7.67 -7.13 -6.23
CA LYS A 94 -8.93 -6.89 -5.49
C LYS A 94 -8.67 -6.02 -4.26
N ASP A 95 -7.69 -6.39 -3.44
CA ASP A 95 -7.30 -5.62 -2.25
C ASP A 95 -6.96 -4.17 -2.57
N LEU A 96 -6.27 -3.90 -3.70
CA LEU A 96 -6.00 -2.53 -4.15
C LEU A 96 -7.28 -1.79 -4.56
N ALA A 97 -8.14 -2.43 -5.35
CA ALA A 97 -9.37 -1.81 -5.85
C ALA A 97 -10.36 -1.48 -4.71
N ASP A 98 -10.38 -2.32 -3.67
CA ASP A 98 -11.24 -2.15 -2.49
C ASP A 98 -10.56 -1.27 -1.40
N SER A 99 -9.32 -0.83 -1.62
CA SER A 99 -8.54 -0.09 -0.64
C SER A 99 -9.00 1.36 -0.49
N ILE A 100 -9.18 1.81 0.75
CA ILE A 100 -9.36 3.23 1.09
C ILE A 100 -8.04 3.97 1.31
N ALA A 101 -6.89 3.29 1.27
CA ALA A 101 -5.57 3.88 1.53
C ALA A 101 -5.24 5.13 0.69
N PRO A 102 -5.64 5.22 -0.60
CA PRO A 102 -5.49 6.44 -1.40
C PRO A 102 -6.13 7.68 -0.77
N LEU A 103 -7.22 7.49 -0.01
CA LEU A 103 -7.98 8.56 0.62
C LEU A 103 -7.48 8.92 2.02
N SER A 104 -6.84 7.99 2.73
CA SER A 104 -6.40 8.18 4.12
C SER A 104 -4.98 8.75 4.23
N TYR A 105 -4.01 8.20 3.50
CA TYR A 105 -2.59 8.58 3.63
C TYR A 105 -2.01 9.24 2.36
N ILE A 106 -2.42 8.79 1.16
CA ILE A 106 -1.89 9.27 -0.11
C ILE A 106 -2.78 10.41 -0.68
N TRP A 107 -3.38 11.21 0.19
CA TRP A 107 -4.46 12.14 -0.19
C TRP A 107 -4.09 13.12 -1.32
N PHE A 108 -2.83 13.55 -1.41
CA PHE A 108 -2.33 14.47 -2.44
C PHE A 108 -2.09 13.81 -3.81
N LEU A 109 -2.04 12.47 -3.88
CA LEU A 109 -1.97 11.67 -5.12
C LEU A 109 -3.13 10.69 -5.22
N LYS A 110 -4.24 10.96 -4.51
CA LYS A 110 -5.36 10.02 -4.39
C LYS A 110 -5.90 9.58 -5.73
N ASP A 111 -6.03 10.51 -6.69
CA ASP A 111 -6.63 10.22 -7.99
C ASP A 111 -5.73 9.30 -8.82
N VAL A 112 -4.41 9.51 -8.77
CA VAL A 112 -3.42 8.65 -9.41
C VAL A 112 -3.41 7.25 -8.78
N ALA A 113 -3.46 7.18 -7.45
CA ALA A 113 -3.47 5.91 -6.73
C ALA A 113 -4.76 5.10 -6.99
N LEU A 114 -5.93 5.75 -6.94
CA LEU A 114 -7.21 5.14 -7.28
C LEU A 114 -7.24 4.66 -8.73
N ARG A 115 -6.77 5.49 -9.67
CA ARG A 115 -6.71 5.12 -11.08
C ARG A 115 -5.79 3.92 -11.31
N PHE A 116 -4.60 3.91 -10.71
CA PHE A 116 -3.71 2.75 -10.78
C PHE A 116 -4.37 1.48 -10.23
N ALA A 117 -5.05 1.55 -9.08
CA ALA A 117 -5.73 0.41 -8.48
C ALA A 117 -6.81 -0.16 -9.42
N LEU A 118 -7.65 0.71 -9.97
CA LEU A 118 -8.71 0.34 -10.92
C LEU A 118 -8.14 -0.24 -12.21
N VAL A 119 -7.15 0.43 -12.82
CA VAL A 119 -6.52 -0.04 -14.07
C VAL A 119 -5.82 -1.37 -13.86
N SER A 120 -5.12 -1.57 -12.73
CA SER A 120 -4.47 -2.85 -12.42
C SER A 120 -5.50 -3.98 -12.34
N ARG A 121 -6.64 -3.75 -11.69
CA ARG A 121 -7.73 -4.73 -11.65
C ARG A 121 -8.31 -4.99 -13.03
N LEU A 122 -8.55 -3.94 -13.82
CA LEU A 122 -9.06 -4.06 -15.19
C LEU A 122 -8.11 -4.83 -16.11
N VAL A 123 -6.81 -4.58 -16.03
CA VAL A 123 -5.79 -5.34 -16.78
C VAL A 123 -5.89 -6.82 -16.44
N TRP A 124 -5.95 -7.16 -15.15
CA TRP A 124 -5.98 -8.55 -14.71
C TRP A 124 -7.22 -9.32 -15.22
N ILE A 125 -8.39 -8.69 -15.18
CA ILE A 125 -9.66 -9.32 -15.64
C ILE A 125 -9.90 -9.21 -17.14
N SER A 126 -9.11 -8.42 -17.88
CA SER A 126 -9.31 -8.22 -19.32
C SER A 126 -9.08 -9.51 -20.13
N GLU A 127 -9.51 -9.54 -21.39
CA GLU A 127 -9.28 -10.68 -22.30
C GLU A 127 -7.89 -10.70 -22.94
N ARG A 128 -6.99 -9.82 -22.49
CA ARG A 128 -5.60 -9.75 -22.99
C ARG A 128 -4.87 -11.07 -22.77
N SER A 129 -3.88 -11.37 -23.62
CA SER A 129 -2.99 -12.51 -23.40
C SER A 129 -2.32 -12.42 -22.03
N GLU A 130 -2.03 -13.58 -21.42
CA GLU A 130 -1.42 -13.63 -20.09
C GLU A 130 -0.10 -12.86 -20.06
N SER A 131 0.75 -13.03 -21.07
CA SER A 131 2.01 -12.30 -21.18
C SER A 131 1.82 -10.78 -21.23
N ALA A 132 0.81 -10.29 -21.97
CA ALA A 132 0.50 -8.86 -22.04
C ALA A 132 -0.03 -8.32 -20.70
N LYS A 133 -0.85 -9.10 -19.99
CA LYS A 133 -1.31 -8.74 -18.63
C LYS A 133 -0.13 -8.60 -17.67
N LEU A 134 0.75 -9.60 -17.66
CA LEU A 134 1.90 -9.63 -16.75
C LEU A 134 2.88 -8.49 -17.04
N ALA A 135 3.16 -8.20 -18.32
CA ALA A 135 3.99 -7.05 -18.71
C ALA A 135 3.38 -5.73 -18.24
N ALA A 136 2.10 -5.49 -18.52
CA ALA A 136 1.40 -4.28 -18.12
C ALA A 136 1.38 -4.12 -16.58
N LEU A 137 1.09 -5.20 -15.84
CA LEU A 137 1.09 -5.18 -14.38
C LEU A 137 2.49 -4.94 -13.81
N LEU A 138 3.53 -5.50 -14.42
CA LEU A 138 4.91 -5.28 -14.02
C LEU A 138 5.30 -3.79 -14.17
N ASP A 139 4.98 -3.19 -15.32
CA ASP A 139 5.28 -1.78 -15.59
C ASP A 139 4.50 -0.83 -14.67
N LEU A 140 3.18 -1.06 -14.53
CA LEU A 140 2.32 -0.28 -13.64
C LEU A 140 2.79 -0.36 -12.19
N SER A 141 2.99 -1.57 -11.67
CA SER A 141 3.40 -1.77 -10.28
C SER A 141 4.83 -1.29 -10.02
N GLY A 142 5.73 -1.37 -11.00
CA GLY A 142 7.07 -0.81 -10.93
C GLY A 142 7.06 0.72 -10.84
N ALA A 143 6.25 1.38 -11.67
CA ALA A 143 6.06 2.83 -11.61
C ALA A 143 5.38 3.26 -10.30
N ALA A 144 4.33 2.54 -9.86
CA ALA A 144 3.66 2.79 -8.59
C ALA A 144 4.61 2.63 -7.39
N GLN A 145 5.43 1.58 -7.36
CA GLN A 145 6.42 1.35 -6.31
C GLN A 145 7.44 2.49 -6.25
N GLY A 146 7.94 2.92 -7.42
CA GLY A 146 8.84 4.06 -7.55
C GLY A 146 8.21 5.40 -7.17
N LEU A 147 6.91 5.56 -7.35
CA LEU A 147 6.19 6.79 -7.03
C LEU A 147 5.82 6.90 -5.55
N PHE A 148 5.17 5.88 -5.01
CA PHE A 148 4.54 5.92 -3.68
C PHE A 148 5.53 5.53 -2.56
N PHE A 149 6.46 4.64 -2.84
CA PHE A 149 7.31 4.01 -1.81
C PHE A 149 8.79 4.37 -1.91
N ALA A 150 9.22 5.09 -2.95
CA ALA A 150 10.59 5.59 -3.00
C ALA A 150 10.88 6.65 -1.93
N ALA A 151 12.12 6.65 -1.44
CA ALA A 151 12.61 7.62 -0.49
C ALA A 151 12.41 9.07 -0.97
N TRP A 152 12.11 9.97 -0.04
CA TRP A 152 11.71 11.34 -0.33
C TRP A 152 12.79 12.16 -1.05
N TRP A 153 14.08 11.85 -0.86
CA TRP A 153 15.19 12.51 -1.56
C TRP A 153 15.29 12.13 -3.04
N ARG A 154 14.60 11.07 -3.49
CA ARG A 154 14.57 10.65 -4.91
C ARG A 154 13.47 11.38 -5.71
N ARG A 155 13.21 12.66 -5.40
CA ARG A 155 12.18 13.49 -6.07
C ARG A 155 12.19 13.42 -7.61
N PRO A 156 13.34 13.56 -8.31
CA PRO A 156 13.34 13.50 -9.77
C PRO A 156 12.89 12.13 -10.29
N LYS A 157 13.29 11.04 -9.62
CA LYS A 157 12.84 9.69 -9.95
C LYS A 157 11.34 9.53 -9.71
N ARG A 158 10.80 10.07 -8.61
CA ARG A 158 9.35 10.04 -8.32
C ARG A 158 8.54 10.79 -9.37
N ALA A 159 9.00 11.94 -9.84
CA ALA A 159 8.35 12.69 -10.92
C ALA A 159 8.39 11.94 -12.27
N LYS A 160 9.47 11.19 -12.56
CA LYS A 160 9.53 10.30 -13.71
C LYS A 160 8.51 9.16 -13.58
N CYS A 161 8.49 8.48 -12.43
CA CYS A 161 7.55 7.39 -12.16
C CYS A 161 6.09 7.85 -12.20
N MET A 162 5.80 9.08 -11.74
CA MET A 162 4.47 9.69 -11.88
C MET A 162 4.04 9.78 -13.34
N ARG A 163 4.89 10.40 -14.18
CA ARG A 163 4.59 10.56 -15.61
C ARG A 163 4.42 9.21 -16.30
N GLN A 164 5.30 8.26 -15.99
CA GLN A 164 5.19 6.90 -16.51
C GLN A 164 3.89 6.22 -16.09
N LEU A 165 3.51 6.33 -14.82
CA LEU A 165 2.28 5.72 -14.32
C LEU A 165 1.03 6.31 -14.99
N VAL A 166 0.97 7.63 -15.11
CA VAL A 166 -0.13 8.33 -15.79
C VAL A 166 -0.22 7.90 -17.25
N GLN A 167 0.91 7.94 -17.97
CA GLN A 167 0.97 7.53 -19.37
C GLN A 167 0.52 6.07 -19.57
N LEU A 168 1.03 5.13 -18.75
CA LEU A 168 0.63 3.73 -18.82
C LEU A 168 -0.86 3.55 -18.56
N THR A 169 -1.43 4.28 -17.60
CA THR A 169 -2.88 4.24 -17.36
C THR A 169 -3.69 4.82 -18.52
N ASP A 170 -3.22 5.93 -19.12
CA ASP A 170 -3.85 6.53 -20.30
C ASP A 170 -3.83 5.57 -21.49
N ASP A 171 -2.69 4.96 -21.77
CA ASP A 171 -2.50 4.01 -22.89
C ASP A 171 -3.41 2.79 -22.72
N LEU A 172 -3.46 2.20 -21.51
CA LEU A 172 -4.29 1.01 -21.25
C LEU A 172 -5.79 1.28 -21.29
N GLU A 173 -6.21 2.50 -20.95
CA GLU A 173 -7.60 2.95 -21.09
C GLU A 173 -7.95 3.27 -22.54
N ALA A 174 -7.03 3.82 -23.33
CA ALA A 174 -7.24 4.10 -24.75
C ALA A 174 -7.42 2.80 -25.56
N HIS A 175 -6.62 1.77 -25.29
CA HIS A 175 -6.70 0.44 -25.92
C HIS A 175 -7.86 -0.43 -25.39
N ARG A 176 -8.81 0.17 -24.65
CA ARG A 176 -10.06 -0.47 -24.21
C ARG A 176 -11.21 -0.23 -25.19
N ARG A 177 -11.12 0.80 -26.05
CA ARG A 177 -12.06 1.05 -27.14
C ARG A 177 -11.68 0.22 -28.36
#